data_AF-A0A0M8T601-F1
#
_entry.id   AF-A0A0M8T601-F1
#
_cell.length_a   1.000
_cell.length_b   1.000
_cell.length_c   1.000
_cell.angle_alpha   90.00
_cell.angle_beta   90.00
_cell.angle_gamma   90.00
#
_symmetry.space_group_name_H-M   'P 1'
#
loop_
_entity.id
_entity.type
_entity.pdbx_description
1 polymer ?
#
loop_
_entity_poly.entity_id
_entity_poly.type
_entity_poly.pdbx_seq_one_letter_code
_entity_poly.pdbx_strand_id
1 'polypeptide(L)' 'MNPTEISHPPIYQRLVRERGDVLAETRAVAEQTQNEARQALDWSGVRRAQKMREEGSFSAFG' A
#
# COMPACT_ATOMS: atom_id res chain seq x y z
N MET A 1 17.85 44.35 17.73
CA MET A 1 17.10 43.25 17.07
C MET A 1 18.03 42.04 17.06
N ASN A 2 17.86 41.09 17.98
CA ASN A 2 18.72 39.89 18.03
C ASN A 2 18.06 38.77 17.21
N PRO A 3 18.74 38.16 16.23
CA PRO A 3 18.14 37.19 15.31
C PRO A 3 18.04 35.75 15.87
N THR A 4 18.28 35.54 17.17
CA THR A 4 18.49 34.19 17.74
C THR A 4 17.26 33.48 18.30
N GLU A 5 16.06 34.06 18.28
CA GLU A 5 14.89 33.44 18.94
C GLU A 5 13.76 33.03 18.00
N ILE A 6 14.09 32.34 16.91
CA ILE A 6 13.13 31.43 16.26
C ILE A 6 13.72 30.01 16.28
N SER A 7 14.13 29.57 17.47
CA SER A 7 14.55 28.18 17.73
C SER A 7 13.35 27.28 18.12
N HIS A 8 12.13 27.70 17.82
CA HIS A 8 10.93 26.89 18.02
C HIS A 8 10.50 26.35 16.66
N PRO A 9 10.67 25.04 16.38
CA PRO A 9 9.98 24.43 15.25
C PRO A 9 8.52 24.84 15.35
N PRO A 10 7.87 25.30 14.27
CA PRO A 10 6.46 25.69 14.31
C PRO A 10 5.72 24.56 15.02
N ILE A 11 4.97 24.87 16.08
CA ILE A 11 4.57 23.95 17.16
C ILE A 11 4.23 22.52 16.68
N TYR A 12 3.55 22.40 15.54
CA TYR A 12 3.26 21.14 14.85
C TYR A 12 4.47 20.26 14.54
N GLN A 13 5.57 20.81 14.04
CA GLN A 13 6.78 20.08 13.71
C GLN A 13 7.44 19.49 14.97
N ARG A 14 7.34 20.19 16.11
CA ARG A 14 7.77 19.66 17.41
C ARG A 14 6.83 18.57 17.90
N LEU A 15 5.52 18.78 17.78
CA LEU A 15 4.52 17.77 18.15
C LEU A 15 4.67 16.48 17.33
N VAL A 16 4.93 16.58 16.03
CA VAL A 16 5.22 15.43 15.16
C VAL A 16 6.49 14.71 15.60
N ARG A 17 7.55 15.44 15.98
CA ARG A 17 8.78 14.81 16.51
C ARG A 17 8.56 14.09 17.84
N GLU A 18 7.73 14.66 18.72
CA GLU A 18 7.48 14.10 20.06
C GLU A 18 6.45 12.95 20.04
N ARG A 19 5.47 12.99 19.12
CA ARG A 19 4.30 12.11 19.14
C ARG A 19 4.12 11.25 17.88
N GLY A 20 4.95 11.45 16.86
CA GLY A 20 4.81 10.79 15.56
C GLY A 20 3.92 11.55 14.58
N ASP A 21 4.03 11.17 13.31
CA ASP A 21 3.22 11.71 12.21
C ASP A 21 2.07 10.74 11.90
N VAL A 22 0.96 10.93 12.62
CA VAL A 22 -0.24 10.08 12.48
C VAL A 22 -0.77 10.06 11.05
N LEU A 23 -0.66 11.16 10.29
CA LEU A 23 -1.15 11.21 8.92
C LEU A 23 -0.24 10.42 7.98
N ALA A 24 1.08 10.52 8.15
CA ALA A 24 2.02 9.70 7.40
C ALA A 24 1.86 8.21 7.70
N GLU A 25 1.71 7.85 8.98
CA GLU A 25 1.48 6.47 9.41
C GLU A 25 0.17 5.91 8.87
N THR A 26 -0.92 6.67 8.97
CA THR A 26 -2.23 6.25 8.44
C THR A 26 -2.16 6.05 6.93
N ARG A 27 -1.48 6.95 6.20
CA ARG A 27 -1.26 6.79 4.76
C ARG A 27 -0.52 5.51 4.44
N ALA A 28 0.59 5.24 5.14
CA ALA A 28 1.38 4.04 4.91
C ALA A 28 0.56 2.76 5.12
N VAL A 29 -0.22 2.70 6.21
CA VAL A 29 -1.10 1.56 6.51
C VAL A 29 -2.20 1.43 5.45
N ALA A 30 -2.80 2.54 5.00
CA ALA A 30 -3.83 2.51 3.98
C ALA A 30 -3.30 1.99 2.63
N GLU A 31 -2.12 2.45 2.21
CA GLU A 31 -1.46 1.99 0.98
C GLU A 31 -1.08 0.50 1.05
N GLN A 32 -0.55 0.06 2.20
CA GLN A 32 -0.26 -1.35 2.43
C GLN A 32 -1.54 -2.20 2.35
N THR A 33 -2.59 -1.78 3.07
CA THR A 33 -3.89 -2.46 3.08
C THR A 33 -4.49 -2.55 1.67
N GLN A 34 -4.42 -1.47 0.90
CA GLN A 34 -4.91 -1.45 -0.48
C GLN A 34 -4.13 -2.43 -1.37
N ASN A 35 -2.81 -2.51 -1.21
CA ASN A 35 -1.97 -3.44 -1.96
C ASN A 35 -2.28 -4.89 -1.61
N GLU A 36 -2.42 -5.21 -0.32
CA GLU A 36 -2.80 -6.54 0.15
C GLU A 36 -4.18 -6.94 -0.37
N ALA A 37 -5.17 -6.04 -0.29
CA ALA A 37 -6.50 -6.29 -0.85
C ALA A 37 -6.46 -6.53 -2.36
N ARG A 38 -5.67 -5.75 -3.11
CA ARG A 38 -5.51 -5.94 -4.56
C ARG A 38 -4.91 -7.32 -4.89
N GLN A 39 -3.96 -7.79 -4.10
CA GLN A 39 -3.34 -9.11 -4.29
C GLN A 39 -4.33 -10.22 -3.92
N ALA A 40 -5.02 -10.10 -2.79
CA ALA A 40 -6.00 -11.09 -2.33
C ALA A 40 -7.19 -11.24 -3.30
N LEU A 41 -7.57 -10.14 -3.96
CA LEU A 41 -8.64 -10.12 -4.95
C LEU A 41 -8.15 -10.40 -6.39
N ASP A 42 -6.87 -10.73 -6.60
CA ASP A 42 -6.38 -11.10 -7.93
C ASP A 42 -6.68 -12.57 -8.26
N TRP A 43 -7.78 -12.78 -8.97
CA TRP A 43 -8.18 -14.11 -9.49
C TRP A 43 -7.50 -14.47 -10.82
N SER A 44 -6.50 -13.71 -11.29
CA SER A 44 -5.83 -13.97 -12.57
C SER A 44 -5.19 -15.35 -12.64
N GLY A 45 -4.66 -15.87 -11.53
CA GLY A 45 -4.10 -17.23 -11.45
C GLY A 45 -5.16 -18.31 -11.69
N VAL A 46 -6.33 -18.15 -11.07
CA VAL A 46 -7.46 -19.08 -11.22
C VAL A 46 -7.96 -19.10 -12.67
N ARG A 47 -8.13 -17.92 -13.28
CA ARG A 47 -8.53 -17.81 -14.70
C ARG A 47 -7.52 -18.46 -15.65
N ARG A 48 -6.23 -18.26 -15.40
CA ARG A 48 -5.16 -18.89 -16.19
C ARG A 48 -5.17 -20.41 -16.09
N ALA A 49 -5.33 -20.95 -14.88
CA ALA A 49 -5.41 -22.39 -14.66
C ALA A 49 -6.64 -23.02 -15.34
N GLN A 50 -7.78 -22.33 -15.34
CA GLN A 50 -8.98 -22.78 -16.05
C GLN A 50 -8.75 -22.85 -17.56
N LYS A 51 -8.19 -21.79 -18.16
CA LYS A 51 -7.90 -21.73 -19.60
C LYS A 51 -6.98 -22.87 -20.06
N MET A 52 -5.91 -23.15 -19.30
CA MET A 52 -4.99 -24.26 -19.60
C MET A 52 -5.68 -25.63 -19.54
N ARG A 53 -6.62 -25.81 -18.59
CA ARG A 53 -7.41 -27.05 -18.49
C ARG A 53 -8.35 -27.22 -19.69
N GLU A 54 -8.98 -26.14 -20.13
CA GLU A 54 -9.83 -26.13 -21.33
C GLU A 54 -9.01 -26.46 -22.58
N GLU A 55 -7.85 -25.83 -22.78
CA GLU A 55 -6.96 -26.09 -23.92
C GLU A 55 -6.45 -27.54 -23.95
N GLY A 56 -6.05 -28.09 -22.79
CA GLY A 56 -5.66 -29.50 -22.68
C GLY A 56 -6.82 -30.47 -22.94
N SER A 57 -8.04 -30.11 -22.51
CA SER A 57 -9.25 -30.90 -22.80
C SER A 57 -9.63 -30.86 -24.28
N PHE A 58 -9.40 -29.75 -24.98
CA PHE A 58 -9.63 -29.65 -26.42
C PHE A 58 -8.59 -30.43 -27.22
N SER A 59 -7.35 -30.56 -26.73
CA SER A 59 -6.30 -31.37 -27.37
C SER A 59 -6.42 -32.88 -27.12
N ALA A 60 -7.17 -33.32 -26.10
CA ALA A 60 -7.29 -34.74 -25.75
C ALA A 60 -8.17 -35.57 -26.72
N PHE A 61 -8.86 -34.92 -27.66
CA PHE A 61 -9.81 -35.54 -28.59
C PHE A 61 -9.51 -35.30 -30.08
N GLY A 62 -8.33 -34.77 -30.42
CA GLY A 62 -7.83 -34.62 -31.80
C GLY A 62 -6.61 -35.47 -32.05
#